data_AF-A0A1S2QLA3-F1
#
_entry.id   AF-A0A1S2QLA3-F1
#
_cell.length_a   1.000
_cell.length_b   1.000
_cell.length_c   1.000
_cell.angle_alpha   90.00
_cell.angle_beta   90.00
_cell.angle_gamma   90.00
#
_symmetry.space_group_name_H-M   'P 1'
#
loop_
_entity.id
_entity.type
_entity.pdbx_description
1 polymer ?
#
loop_
_entity_poly.entity_id
_entity_poly.type
_entity_poly.pdbx_seq_one_letter_code
_entity_poly.pdbx_strand_id
1 'polypeptide(L)' 'MGFMTNVLVVYDRSAGHLLHEQEYERRRDAFAARFEAEKEYRDHANIEVVVLSAKSRADLLRTHARYFLSLDELAARMA' A
#
# COMPACT_ATOMS: atom_id res chain seq x y z
N MET A 1 5.39 -10.99 21.63
CA MET A 1 4.81 -9.85 20.88
C MET A 1 5.23 -9.97 19.43
N GLY A 2 4.31 -10.16 18.48
CA GLY A 2 4.65 -10.03 17.06
C GLY A 2 4.70 -8.54 16.71
N PHE A 3 5.80 -8.06 16.16
CA PHE A 3 5.90 -6.69 15.64
C PHE A 3 4.93 -6.58 14.45
N MET A 4 3.96 -5.67 14.55
CA MET A 4 3.06 -5.35 13.44
C MET A 4 3.65 -4.16 12.70
N THR A 5 4.03 -4.35 11.45
CA THR A 5 4.44 -3.26 10.56
C THR A 5 3.20 -2.68 9.88
N ASN A 6 3.21 -1.37 9.67
CA ASN A 6 2.15 -0.65 8.97
C ASN A 6 2.77 0.00 7.75
N VAL A 7 2.27 -0.33 6.56
CA VAL A 7 2.82 0.18 5.31
C VAL A 7 1.76 1.07 4.67
N LEU A 8 2.11 2.32 4.45
CA LEU A 8 1.35 3.22 3.60
C LEU A 8 1.68 2.89 2.15
N VAL A 9 0.64 2.74 1.34
CA VAL A 9 0.75 2.49 -0.09
C VAL A 9 -0.11 3.53 -0.80
N VAL A 10 0.52 4.26 -1.71
CA VAL A 10 -0.13 5.16 -2.68
C VAL A 10 -0.03 4.50 -4.03
N TYR A 11 -1.16 4.05 -4.55
CA TYR A 11 -1.24 3.30 -5.80
C TYR A 11 -2.01 4.10 -6.86
N ASP A 12 -1.44 4.25 -8.04
CA ASP A 12 -2.14 4.84 -9.19
C ASP A 12 -2.88 3.75 -9.96
N ARG A 13 -4.21 3.77 -9.89
CA ARG A 13 -5.05 2.82 -10.63
C ARG A 13 -5.11 3.13 -12.12
N SER A 14 -4.92 4.39 -12.53
CA SER A 14 -4.90 4.78 -13.94
C SER A 14 -3.61 4.33 -14.61
N ALA A 15 -2.49 4.49 -13.91
CA ALA A 15 -1.17 4.15 -14.43
C ALA A 15 -0.73 2.72 -14.07
N GLY A 16 -1.45 2.04 -13.18
CA GLY A 16 -1.23 0.64 -12.83
C GLY A 16 0.06 0.37 -12.05
N HIS A 17 0.56 1.35 -11.31
CA HIS A 17 1.82 1.23 -10.57
C HIS A 17 1.77 1.92 -9.20
N LEU A 18 2.66 1.45 -8.32
CA LEU A 18 2.89 2.02 -7.01
C LEU A 18 3.63 3.37 -7.15
N LEU A 19 3.03 4.45 -6.65
CA LEU A 19 3.65 5.76 -6.63
C LEU A 19 4.52 5.97 -5.40
N HIS A 20 4.05 5.47 -4.25
CA HIS A 20 4.75 5.65 -2.99
C HIS A 20 4.46 4.49 -2.04
N GLU A 21 5.50 3.99 -1.38
CA GLU A 21 5.37 3.14 -0.20
C GLU A 21 6.21 3.66 0.96
N GLN A 22 5.66 3.58 2.17
CA GLN A 22 6.40 3.93 3.38
C GLN A 22 6.01 3.03 4.55
N GLU A 23 7.01 2.45 5.22
CA GLU A 23 6.82 1.60 6.38
C GLU A 23 6.87 2.41 7.68
N TYR A 24 5.97 2.09 8.60
CA TYR A 24 5.86 2.70 9.92
C TYR A 24 5.73 1.63 11.00
N GLU A 25 6.54 1.78 12.04
CA GLU A 25 6.46 0.92 13.23
C GLU A 25 5.17 1.16 14.00
N ARG A 26 4.68 2.41 14.04
CA ARG A 26 3.47 2.78 14.78
C ARG A 26 2.31 3.00 13.84
N ARG A 27 1.18 2.35 14.17
CA ARG A 27 -0.08 2.51 13.45
C ARG A 27 -0.53 3.98 13.37
N ARG A 28 -0.36 4.76 14.43
CA ARG A 28 -0.77 6.17 14.44
C ARG A 28 -0.05 6.98 13.34
N ASP A 29 1.24 6.70 13.13
CA ASP A 29 2.09 7.48 12.22
C ASP A 29 1.70 7.12 10.77
N ALA A 30 1.41 5.85 10.49
CA ALA A 30 0.87 5.41 9.21
C ALA A 30 -0.50 6.04 8.88
N PHE A 31 -1.40 6.15 9.86
CA PHE A 31 -2.71 6.78 9.65
C PHE A 31 -2.59 8.30 9.47
N ALA A 32 -1.68 8.96 10.17
CA ALA A 32 -1.40 10.38 9.97
C ALA A 32 -0.87 10.63 8.55
N ALA A 33 0.10 9.84 8.11
CA ALA A 33 0.65 9.93 6.76
C ALA A 33 -0.39 9.63 5.68
N ARG A 34 -1.26 8.63 5.91
CA ARG A 34 -2.42 8.37 5.04
C ARG A 34 -3.30 9.59 4.88
N PHE A 35 -3.65 10.24 5.98
CA PHE A 35 -4.57 11.39 5.94
C PHE A 35 -3.97 12.57 5.18
N GLU A 36 -2.66 12.80 5.31
CA GLU A 36 -1.97 13.83 4.54
C GLU A 36 -1.88 13.46 3.05
N ALA A 37 -1.55 12.21 2.72
CA ALA A 37 -1.56 11.73 1.33
C ALA A 37 -2.98 11.79 0.71
N GLU A 38 -4.03 11.38 1.44
CA GLU A 38 -5.42 11.48 0.96
C GLU A 38 -5.84 12.93 0.69
N LYS A 39 -5.30 13.90 1.42
CA LYS A 39 -5.53 15.32 1.12
C LYS A 39 -4.74 15.78 -0.10
N GLU A 40 -3.48 15.39 -0.20
CA GLU A 40 -2.59 15.73 -1.32
C GLU A 40 -3.13 15.20 -2.65
N TYR A 41 -3.60 13.94 -2.64
CA TYR A 41 -4.15 13.27 -3.81
C TYR A 41 -5.69 13.35 -3.90
N ARG A 42 -6.35 14.21 -3.11
CA ARG A 42 -7.82 14.33 -3.08
C ARG A 42 -8.42 14.62 -4.46
N ASP A 43 -7.76 15.47 -5.25
CA ASP A 43 -8.20 15.85 -6.59
C ASP A 43 -7.92 14.75 -7.64
N HIS A 44 -7.18 13.71 -7.27
CA HIS A 44 -6.84 12.60 -8.14
C HIS A 44 -7.71 11.36 -7.84
N ALA A 45 -8.89 11.27 -8.45
CA ALA A 45 -9.84 10.16 -8.27
C ALA A 45 -9.29 8.75 -8.65
N ASN A 46 -8.14 8.70 -9.32
CA ASN A 46 -7.49 7.47 -9.73
C ASN A 46 -6.43 6.98 -8.73
N ILE A 47 -6.11 7.78 -7.71
CA ILE A 47 -5.10 7.45 -6.71
C ILE A 47 -5.78 6.78 -5.52
N GLU A 48 -5.25 5.64 -5.13
CA GLU A 48 -5.73 4.88 -3.98
C GLU A 48 -4.68 4.92 -2.88
N VAL A 49 -5.03 5.53 -1.76
CA VAL A 49 -4.16 5.65 -0.58
C VAL A 49 -4.66 4.68 0.48
N VAL A 50 -3.87 3.65 0.80
CA VAL A 50 -4.24 2.60 1.76
C VAL A 50 -3.14 2.36 2.77
N VAL A 51 -3.53 2.01 3.99
CA VAL A 51 -2.59 1.57 5.03
C VAL A 51 -2.82 0.10 5.28
N LEU A 52 -1.77 -0.68 5.12
CA LEU A 52 -1.78 -2.13 5.28
C LEU A 52 -1.02 -2.48 6.56
N SER A 53 -1.68 -3.17 7.48
CA SER A 53 -1.06 -3.65 8.71
C SER A 53 -0.83 -5.16 8.62
N ALA A 54 0.40 -5.61 8.83
CA ALA A 54 0.69 -7.04 8.87
C ALA A 54 1.81 -7.38 9.85
N LYS A 55 1.98 -8.68 10.10
CA LYS A 55 3.06 -9.18 10.96
C LYS A 55 4.44 -9.10 10.29
N SER A 56 4.49 -9.02 8.95
CA SER A 56 5.74 -8.94 8.18
C SER A 56 5.45 -8.51 6.73
N ARG A 57 6.47 -7.97 6.05
CA ARG A 57 6.40 -7.64 4.61
C ARG A 57 6.03 -8.85 3.73
N ALA A 58 6.52 -10.04 4.07
CA ALA A 58 6.14 -11.28 3.37
C ALA A 58 4.64 -11.59 3.48
N ASP A 59 4.03 -11.26 4.62
CA ASP A 59 2.59 -11.45 4.86
C ASP A 59 1.76 -10.41 4.08
N LEU A 60 2.28 -9.17 3.96
CA LEU A 60 1.72 -8.14 3.08
C LEU A 60 1.75 -8.56 1.62
N LEU A 61 2.90 -9.05 1.12
CA LEU A 61 3.02 -9.55 -0.24
C LEU A 61 2.08 -10.71 -0.51
N ARG A 62 1.75 -11.54 0.50
CA ARG A 62 0.86 -12.69 0.34
C ARG A 62 -0.63 -12.32 0.36
N THR A 63 -1.01 -11.37 1.21
CA THR A 63 -2.43 -10.99 1.44
C THR A 63 -2.87 -9.78 0.62
N HIS A 64 -1.92 -8.89 0.31
CA HIS A 64 -2.13 -7.60 -0.34
C HIS A 64 -1.23 -7.44 -1.57
N ALA A 65 -0.84 -8.56 -2.19
CA ALA A 65 0.02 -8.64 -3.38
C ALA A 65 -0.37 -7.62 -4.46
N ARG A 66 -1.67 -7.35 -4.61
CA ARG A 66 -2.24 -6.42 -5.58
C ARG A 66 -1.69 -5.00 -5.56
N TYR A 67 -1.22 -4.54 -4.40
CA TYR A 67 -0.64 -3.20 -4.28
C TYR A 67 0.86 -3.17 -4.56
N PHE A 68 1.53 -4.32 -4.43
CA PHE A 68 2.98 -4.46 -4.56
C PHE A 68 3.42 -5.07 -5.89
N LEU A 69 2.53 -5.82 -6.54
CA LEU A 69 2.76 -6.46 -7.82
C LEU A 69 1.97 -5.71 -8.89
N SER A 70 2.64 -5.39 -10.00
CA SER A 70 1.94 -4.88 -11.17
C SER A 70 0.93 -5.91 -11.70
N LEU A 71 -0.10 -5.45 -12.41
CA LEU A 71 -1.12 -6.31 -13.03
C LEU A 71 -0.49 -7.46 -13.85
N ASP A 72 0.64 -7.19 -14.49
CA ASP A 72 1.46 -8.17 -15.24
C ASP A 72 2.04 -9.26 -14.33
N GLU A 73 2.67 -8.90 -13.21
CA GLU A 73 3.23 -9.85 -12.24
C GLU A 73 2.15 -10.68 -11.53
N LEU A 74 0.97 -10.09 -11.36
CA LEU A 74 -0.18 -10.76 -10.75
C LEU A 74 -0.81 -11.75 -11.74
N ALA A 75 -0.88 -11.39 -13.03
CA ALA A 75 -1.30 -12.28 -14.10
C ALA A 75 -0.31 -13.45 -14.27
N ALA A 76 0.99 -13.19 -14.20
CA ALA A 76 2.04 -14.22 -14.29
C ALA A 76 2.01 -15.25 -13.15
N ARG A 77 1.42 -14.91 -12.00
CA ARG A 77 1.25 -15.83 -10.86
C ARG A 77 -0.01 -16.70 -10.93
N MET A 78 -0.93 -16.40 -11.83
CA MET A 78 -2.19 -17.13 -12.02
C MET A 78 -2.16 -18.07 -13.25
N ALA A 79 -1.06 -18.07 -14.01
CA ALA A 79 -0.80 -18.95 -15.16
C ALA A 79 0.06 -20.16 -14.76
#